data_AF-A0A9W6T6J1-F1
#
_entry.id   AF-A0A9W6T6J1-F1
#
_cell.length_a   1.000
_cell.length_b   1.000
_cell.length_c   1.000
_cell.angle_alpha   90.00
_cell.angle_beta   90.00
_cell.angle_gamma   90.00
#
_symmetry.space_group_name_H-M   'P 1'
#
loop_
_entity.id
_entity.type
_entity.pdbx_description
1 polymer ?
#
loop_
_entity_poly.entity_id
_entity_poly.type
_entity_poly.pdbx_seq_one_letter_code
_entity_poly.pdbx_strand_id
1 'polypeptide(L)' 'MVDRALIHEGTCTGEHGVGYGKRGYLEEEVGEDTIALMRKIKFALDPERILNPDKIFKIDPNDHEP' A
#
# COMPACT_ATOMS: atom_id res chain seq x y z
N MET A 1 -8.30 -1.02 15.24
CA MET A 1 -7.17 -0.41 15.99
C MET A 1 -6.39 0.55 15.11
N VAL A 2 -6.11 0.20 13.85
CA VAL A 2 -5.45 1.08 12.89
C VAL A 2 -6.22 2.39 12.68
N ASP A 3 -7.53 2.33 12.45
CA ASP A 3 -8.37 3.54 12.25
C ASP A 3 -8.22 4.54 13.39
N ARG A 4 -8.18 4.06 14.65
CA ARG A 4 -7.96 4.91 15.82
C ARG A 4 -6.59 5.58 15.80
N ALA A 5 -5.56 4.86 15.36
CA ALA A 5 -4.22 5.45 15.23
C ALA A 5 -4.24 6.56 14.16
N LEU A 6 -4.82 6.30 12.98
CA LEU A 6 -4.88 7.27 11.88
C LEU A 6 -5.69 8.53 12.25
N ILE A 7 -6.83 8.40 12.95
CA ILE A 7 -7.63 9.53 13.45
C ILE A 7 -6.83 10.44 14.41
N HIS A 8 -5.82 9.90 15.07
CA HIS A 8 -4.92 10.64 15.97
C HIS A 8 -3.54 10.90 15.36
N GLU A 9 -3.44 10.94 14.03
CA GLU A 9 -2.19 11.21 13.28
C GLU A 9 -1.06 10.22 13.59
N GLY A 10 -1.41 9.01 14.04
CA GLY A 10 -0.51 7.87 14.14
C GLY A 10 -0.35 7.14 12.80
N THR A 11 0.29 5.97 12.84
CA THR A 11 0.59 5.17 11.63
C THR A 11 -0.09 3.80 11.65
N CYS A 12 -0.39 3.24 10.49
CA CYS A 12 -0.94 1.90 10.33
C CYS A 12 0.05 0.81 10.79
N THR A 13 1.34 1.12 10.87
CA THR A 13 2.37 0.20 11.34
C THR A 13 3.51 0.89 12.08
N GLY A 14 3.81 0.42 13.30
CA GLY A 14 5.03 0.83 14.00
C GLY A 14 6.28 0.21 13.38
N GLU A 15 6.38 -1.13 13.36
CA GLU A 15 7.60 -1.83 12.90
C GLU A 15 7.33 -3.06 12.00
N HIS A 16 6.16 -3.72 12.10
CA HIS A 16 5.90 -4.98 11.41
C HIS A 16 5.66 -4.85 9.89
N GLY A 17 5.45 -3.62 9.41
CA GLY A 17 5.14 -3.32 8.01
C GLY A 17 3.67 -3.50 7.64
N VAL A 18 3.41 -3.38 6.34
CA VAL A 18 2.05 -3.31 5.76
C VAL A 18 1.54 -4.71 5.41
N GLY A 19 2.20 -5.38 4.46
CA GLY A 19 1.73 -6.65 3.91
C GLY A 19 0.28 -6.59 3.40
N TYR A 20 -0.33 -7.75 3.16
CA TYR A 20 -1.72 -7.79 2.69
C TYR A 20 -2.69 -7.17 3.71
N GLY A 21 -2.46 -7.41 5.01
CA GLY A 21 -3.41 -7.07 6.06
C GLY A 21 -3.60 -5.57 6.31
N LYS A 22 -2.65 -4.72 5.89
CA LYS A 22 -2.73 -3.27 6.10
C LYS A 22 -2.68 -2.45 4.81
N ARG A 23 -2.75 -3.10 3.65
CA ARG A 23 -2.69 -2.45 2.34
C ARG A 23 -3.68 -1.29 2.21
N GLY A 24 -4.95 -1.50 2.57
CA GLY A 24 -5.96 -0.45 2.50
C GLY A 24 -5.69 0.72 3.46
N TYR A 25 -5.14 0.43 4.64
CA TYR A 25 -4.77 1.48 5.60
C TYR A 25 -3.56 2.30 5.18
N LEU A 26 -2.64 1.71 4.43
CA LEU A 26 -1.52 2.46 3.86
C LEU A 26 -2.05 3.54 2.91
N GLU A 27 -2.99 3.20 2.02
CA GLU A 27 -3.61 4.15 1.10
C GLU A 27 -4.37 5.26 1.85
N GLU A 28 -5.07 4.92 2.94
CA GLU A 28 -5.70 5.91 3.82
C GLU A 28 -4.68 6.84 4.50
N GLU A 29 -3.54 6.29 4.94
CA GLU A 29 -2.48 7.04 5.65
C GLU A 29 -1.70 7.99 4.73
N VAL A 30 -1.29 7.53 3.54
CA VAL A 30 -0.38 8.30 2.66
C VAL A 30 -1.06 8.90 1.43
N GLY A 31 -2.28 8.48 1.12
CA GLY A 31 -3.03 8.92 -0.04
C GLY A 31 -2.56 8.32 -1.38
N GLU A 32 -3.44 8.41 -2.37
CA GLU A 32 -3.26 7.78 -3.68
C GLU A 32 -2.07 8.37 -4.47
N ASP A 33 -1.74 9.65 -4.32
CA ASP A 33 -0.57 10.26 -4.99
C ASP A 33 0.75 9.62 -4.55
N THR A 34 0.89 9.35 -3.24
CA THR A 34 2.07 8.65 -2.71
C THR A 34 2.08 7.19 -3.15
N ILE A 35 0.94 6.51 -3.13
CA ILE A 35 0.85 5.13 -3.66
C ILE A 35 1.23 5.09 -5.15
N ALA A 36 0.79 6.06 -5.96
CA ALA A 36 1.14 6.15 -7.37
C ALA A 36 2.65 6.32 -7.58
N LEU A 37 3.33 7.09 -6.72
CA LEU A 37 4.79 7.16 -6.72
C LEU A 37 5.43 5.82 -6.35
N MET A 38 4.93 5.12 -5.32
CA MET A 38 5.44 3.81 -4.95
C MET A 38 5.26 2.78 -6.07
N ARG A 39 4.13 2.82 -6.80
CA ARG A 39 3.91 2.01 -8.01
C ARG A 39 4.98 2.31 -9.06
N LYS A 40 5.27 3.58 -9.36
CA LYS A 40 6.33 3.96 -10.33
C LYS A 40 7.69 3.37 -9.95
N ILE A 41 8.08 3.44 -8.68
CA ILE A 41 9.33 2.85 -8.19
C ILE A 41 9.29 1.32 -8.35
N LYS A 42 8.19 0.68 -7.95
CA LYS A 42 8.01 -0.77 -8.10
C LYS A 42 8.15 -1.21 -9.56
N PHE A 43 7.52 -0.51 -10.48
CA PHE A 43 7.61 -0.80 -11.93
C PHE A 43 9.00 -0.61 -12.51
N ALA A 44 9.75 0.39 -12.01
CA ALA A 44 11.12 0.60 -12.44
C ALA A 44 12.06 -0.56 -12.03
N LEU A 45 11.76 -1.23 -10.92
CA LEU A 45 12.60 -2.31 -10.36
C LEU A 45 12.10 -3.73 -10.71
N ASP A 46 10.78 -3.90 -10.89
CA ASP A 46 10.12 -5.18 -11.15
C ASP A 46 9.03 -4.99 -12.22
N PRO A 47 9.43 -4.80 -13.49
CA PRO A 47 8.49 -4.54 -14.59
C PRO A 47 7.57 -5.74 -14.88
N GLU A 48 8.01 -6.96 -14.57
CA GLU A 48 7.24 -8.20 -14.74
C GLU A 48 6.32 -8.49 -13.54
N ARG A 49 6.38 -7.68 -12.48
CA ARG A 49 5.52 -7.75 -11.28
C ARG A 49 5.63 -9.07 -10.51
N ILE A 50 6.76 -9.76 -10.56
CA ILE A 50 6.92 -11.11 -9.97
C ILE A 50 7.19 -11.10 -8.46
N LEU A 51 7.74 -10.00 -7.93
CA LEU A 51 8.18 -9.94 -6.54
C LEU A 51 7.04 -9.47 -5.63
N ASN A 52 6.38 -10.41 -4.95
CA ASN A 52 5.28 -10.16 -4.01
C ASN A 52 4.15 -9.30 -4.64
N PRO A 53 3.47 -9.82 -5.68
CA PRO A 53 2.40 -9.10 -6.36
C PRO A 53 1.35 -8.61 -5.37
N ASP A 54 0.92 -7.37 -5.55
CA ASP A 54 -0.14 -6.70 -4.78
C ASP A 54 0.01 -6.66 -3.25
N LYS A 55 1.17 -7.05 -2.71
CA LYS A 55 1.32 -7.26 -1.26
C LYS A 55 1.23 -5.97 -0.44
N ILE A 56 1.75 -4.85 -0.94
CA ILE A 56 1.79 -3.57 -0.19
C ILE A 56 0.72 -2.60 -0.69
N PHE A 57 0.48 -2.59 -2.00
CA PHE A 57 -0.53 -1.83 -2.73
C PHE A 57 -0.90 -2.64 -3.98
N LYS A 58 -2.11 -2.43 -4.49
CA LYS A 58 -2.52 -3.00 -5.79
C LYS A 58 -1.63 -2.41 -6.89
N ILE A 59 -0.97 -3.26 -7.67
CA ILE A 59 -0.04 -2.81 -8.73
C ILE A 59 -0.82 -2.18 -9.88
N ASP A 60 -1.97 -2.75 -10.21
CA ASP A 60 -2.95 -2.13 -11.09
C ASP A 60 -4.11 -1.57 -10.26
N PRO A 61 -4.32 -0.25 -10.22
CA PRO A 61 -5.39 0.38 -9.45
C PRO A 61 -6.79 0.06 -10.00
N ASN A 62 -6.90 -0.43 -11.23
CA ASN A 62 -8.18 -0.79 -11.85
C ASN A 62 -8.55 -2.26 -11.64
N ASP A 63 -7.68 -3.03 -10.99
CA ASP A 63 -7.90 -4.45 -10.74
C ASP A 63 -8.80 -4.60 -9.52
N HIS A 64 -10.11 -4.47 -9.78
CA HIS A 64 -11.15 -4.79 -8.81
C HIS A 64 -11.27 -6.31 -8.75
N GLU A 65 -10.77 -6.91 -7.66
CA GLU A 65 -11.17 -8.29 -7.31
C GLU A 65 -12.71 -8.35 -7.26
N PRO A 66 -13.34 -9.41 -7.81
CA PRO A 66 -14.79 -9.60 -7.71
C PRO A 66 -15.27 -9.74 -6.25
#